data_AF-A0A423S8C4-F1
#
_entry.id   AF-A0A423S8C4-F1
#
_cell.length_a   1.000
_cell.length_b   1.000
_cell.length_c   1.000
_cell.angle_alpha   90.00
_cell.angle_beta   90.00
_cell.angle_gamma   90.00
#
_symmetry.space_group_name_H-M   'P 1'
#
loop_
_entity.id
_entity.type
_entity.pdbx_description
1 polymer ?
#
loop_
_entity_poly.entity_id
_entity_poly.type
_entity_poly.pdbx_seq_one_letter_code
_entity_poly.pdbx_strand_id
1 'polypeptide(L)'
;MNAVHRDEIAKCPSCGANINLRVGRYPGGVNDSGGWVLKCNACASLFPLEVKNPDDASSVGAGATIIDSWDDEINNRAHTLAKHGVADIGQAAERMLLITHGELEDFYDLASRALYRCTACGTELDAKAYEALNDHLESINSAFATYLNWYLANSRGGAPEGISARVATPCTCGRTHEARFYRYFAESVAERAADYWLIDIAPTAPFSEGNKTLDVDGIFSRDDCIAILEKLLLRWRASHSAVLLAAPFIGFNFPGAKKKVPNLWNWVLKYTDPAKTLLITRKATFNLLKEAAKDTEMDVEFLKSWGLLNPTLATLDEKKAFFKTDFHAKFYCGISADTVEILVGSFNIHEGSYVENIHLLSYSLEEFSKRYLVGMQMFFDVKPLSKRRSMLDIFADTEGRFCCEEVSYTGSMFSEPARHGQALS
;
A
#
# COMPACT_ATOMS: atom_id res chain seq x y z
N MET A 1 -27.76 -16.52 1.87
CA MET A 1 -26.40 -16.93 2.28
C MET A 1 -25.42 -15.99 1.63
N ASN A 2 -24.37 -15.55 2.31
CA ASN A 2 -23.37 -14.66 1.69
C ASN A 2 -22.43 -15.51 0.81
N ALA A 3 -22.26 -15.11 -0.45
CA ALA A 3 -21.30 -15.75 -1.34
C ALA A 3 -19.87 -15.37 -0.92
N VAL A 4 -19.00 -16.38 -0.84
CA VAL A 4 -17.55 -16.19 -0.71
C VAL A 4 -16.96 -16.18 -2.11
N HIS A 5 -16.08 -15.22 -2.37
CA HIS A 5 -15.50 -15.01 -3.69
C HIS A 5 -14.03 -15.41 -3.70
N ARG A 6 -13.58 -15.95 -4.82
CA ARG A 6 -12.17 -16.16 -5.14
C ARG A 6 -11.83 -15.36 -6.38
N ASP A 7 -10.74 -14.63 -6.33
CA ASP A 7 -10.23 -13.96 -7.52
C ASP A 7 -9.39 -14.95 -8.33
N GLU A 8 -9.62 -14.98 -9.65
CA GLU A 8 -8.91 -15.83 -10.59
C GLU A 8 -8.47 -15.02 -11.81
N ILE A 9 -7.36 -15.39 -12.42
CA ILE A 9 -6.96 -14.88 -13.74
C ILE A 9 -7.06 -16.02 -14.74
N ALA A 10 -7.74 -15.78 -15.85
CA ALA A 10 -7.77 -16.66 -17.01
C ALA A 10 -7.05 -16.03 -18.21
N LYS A 11 -6.49 -16.88 -19.07
CA LYS A 11 -5.86 -16.47 -20.33
C LYS A 11 -6.83 -16.55 -21.49
N CYS A 12 -6.89 -15.50 -22.30
CA CYS A 12 -7.52 -15.57 -23.61
C CYS A 12 -6.78 -16.62 -24.46
N PRO A 13 -7.46 -17.66 -24.98
CA PRO A 13 -6.82 -18.73 -25.74
C PRO A 13 -6.24 -18.25 -27.08
N SER A 14 -6.75 -17.14 -27.63
CA SER A 14 -6.34 -16.63 -28.93
C SER A 14 -5.09 -15.72 -28.86
N CYS A 15 -4.97 -14.91 -27.80
CA CYS A 15 -3.92 -13.89 -27.71
C CYS A 15 -3.14 -13.86 -26.39
N GLY A 16 -3.50 -14.71 -25.41
CA GLY A 16 -2.83 -14.77 -24.11
C GLY A 16 -3.09 -13.58 -23.18
N ALA A 17 -4.03 -12.68 -23.52
CA ALA A 17 -4.42 -11.56 -22.66
C ALA A 17 -5.06 -12.05 -21.35
N ASN A 18 -4.81 -11.34 -20.26
CA ASN A 18 -5.36 -11.66 -18.93
C ASN A 18 -6.81 -11.22 -18.81
N ILE A 19 -7.58 -12.04 -18.09
CA ILE A 19 -9.00 -11.84 -17.82
C ILE A 19 -9.20 -12.06 -16.34
N ASN A 20 -9.59 -11.00 -15.63
CA ASN A 20 -9.77 -11.02 -14.18
C ASN A 20 -11.19 -11.46 -13.87
N LEU A 21 -11.31 -12.49 -13.06
CA LEU A 21 -12.56 -13.14 -12.69
C LEU A 21 -12.74 -13.04 -11.19
N ARG A 22 -13.99 -12.90 -10.77
CA ARG A 22 -14.40 -13.04 -9.38
C ARG A 22 -15.39 -14.20 -9.30
N VAL A 23 -14.94 -15.35 -8.82
CA VAL A 23 -15.72 -16.59 -8.81
C VAL A 23 -16.39 -16.77 -7.44
N GLY A 24 -17.70 -16.63 -7.40
CA GLY A 24 -18.49 -16.76 -6.18
C GLY A 24 -18.88 -18.20 -5.89
N ARG A 25 -18.92 -18.55 -4.59
CA ARG A 25 -19.41 -19.83 -4.08
C ARG A 25 -20.22 -19.62 -2.81
N TYR A 26 -21.23 -20.45 -2.58
CA TYR A 26 -22.00 -20.49 -1.33
C TYR A 26 -21.47 -21.60 -0.41
N PRO A 27 -20.77 -21.27 0.68
CA PRO A 27 -20.31 -22.28 1.64
C PRO A 27 -21.50 -22.97 2.30
N GLY A 28 -21.56 -24.31 2.19
CA GLY A 28 -22.68 -25.10 2.72
C GLY A 28 -23.97 -25.06 1.87
N GLY A 29 -23.95 -24.39 0.72
CA GLY A 29 -25.04 -24.38 -0.27
C GLY A 29 -24.74 -25.20 -1.53
N VAL A 30 -25.75 -25.34 -2.40
CA VAL A 30 -25.58 -25.89 -3.75
C VAL A 30 -24.87 -24.85 -4.61
N ASN A 31 -23.93 -25.28 -5.45
CA ASN A 31 -23.17 -24.40 -6.33
C ASN A 31 -23.29 -24.90 -7.77
N ASP A 32 -23.93 -24.10 -8.61
CA ASP A 32 -24.30 -24.47 -9.97
C ASP A 32 -23.04 -24.55 -10.84
N SER A 33 -23.03 -25.53 -11.74
CA SER A 33 -21.95 -25.70 -12.71
C SER A 33 -22.40 -25.10 -14.03
N GLY A 34 -21.54 -24.31 -14.66
CA GLY A 34 -21.88 -23.71 -15.94
C GLY A 34 -20.70 -22.93 -16.49
N GLY A 35 -20.98 -21.86 -17.23
CA GLY A 35 -19.92 -21.03 -17.79
C GLY A 35 -20.41 -19.84 -18.60
N TRP A 36 -19.46 -19.15 -19.21
CA TRP A 36 -19.70 -17.98 -20.04
C TRP A 36 -19.12 -18.12 -21.43
N VAL A 37 -19.83 -17.56 -22.41
CA VAL A 37 -19.21 -17.16 -23.68
C VAL A 37 -18.61 -15.77 -23.48
N LEU A 38 -17.29 -15.70 -23.50
CA LEU A 38 -16.54 -14.47 -23.27
C LEU A 38 -16.04 -13.89 -24.58
N LYS A 39 -16.10 -12.56 -24.71
CA LYS A 39 -15.42 -11.79 -25.75
C LYS A 39 -14.18 -11.12 -25.18
N CYS A 40 -13.00 -11.47 -25.67
CA CYS A 40 -11.75 -10.84 -25.24
C CYS A 40 -11.71 -9.36 -25.68
N ASN A 41 -11.42 -8.44 -24.77
CA ASN A 41 -11.36 -7.01 -25.10
C ASN A 41 -10.13 -6.64 -25.94
N ALA A 42 -9.06 -7.45 -25.92
CA ALA A 42 -7.81 -7.17 -26.63
C ALA A 42 -7.83 -7.64 -28.10
N CYS A 43 -8.42 -8.80 -28.40
CA CYS A 43 -8.42 -9.37 -29.76
C CYS A 43 -9.82 -9.65 -30.32
N ALA A 44 -10.88 -9.33 -29.57
CA ALA A 44 -12.28 -9.54 -29.93
C ALA A 44 -12.70 -11.00 -30.16
N SER A 45 -11.82 -11.99 -29.95
CA SER A 45 -12.15 -13.40 -30.11
C SER A 45 -13.16 -13.85 -29.05
N LEU A 46 -14.10 -14.72 -29.47
CA LEU A 46 -15.04 -15.40 -28.60
C LEU A 46 -14.48 -16.75 -28.17
N PHE A 47 -14.65 -17.10 -26.89
CA PHE A 47 -14.25 -18.39 -26.36
C PHE A 47 -15.10 -18.78 -25.14
N PRO A 48 -15.24 -20.08 -24.84
CA PRO A 48 -16.00 -20.54 -23.69
C PRO A 48 -15.13 -20.56 -22.43
N LEU A 49 -15.73 -20.27 -21.26
CA LEU A 49 -15.05 -20.36 -19.97
C LEU A 49 -15.99 -20.94 -18.90
N GLU A 50 -15.68 -22.14 -18.39
CA GLU A 50 -16.44 -22.78 -17.31
C GLU A 50 -16.31 -22.00 -15.98
N VAL A 51 -17.37 -21.81 -15.22
CA VAL A 51 -17.32 -21.16 -13.91
C VAL A 51 -18.39 -21.74 -12.99
N LYS A 52 -18.25 -21.52 -11.68
CA LYS A 52 -19.32 -21.83 -10.72
C LYS A 52 -20.27 -20.65 -10.60
N ASN A 53 -21.56 -20.91 -10.45
CA ASN A 53 -22.57 -19.88 -10.22
C ASN A 53 -22.48 -18.72 -11.25
N PRO A 54 -22.52 -19.03 -12.57
CA PRO A 54 -22.24 -18.07 -13.65
C PRO A 54 -23.21 -16.88 -13.69
N ASP A 55 -24.43 -17.03 -13.17
CA ASP A 55 -25.50 -16.06 -13.32
C ASP A 55 -25.73 -15.17 -12.08
N ASP A 56 -25.27 -15.59 -10.90
CA ASP A 56 -25.69 -15.01 -9.62
C ASP A 56 -24.55 -14.64 -8.67
N ALA A 57 -23.44 -15.40 -8.65
CA ALA A 57 -22.34 -15.16 -7.71
C ALA A 57 -20.97 -14.90 -8.37
N SER A 58 -20.82 -15.18 -9.67
CA SER A 58 -19.57 -14.97 -10.39
C SER A 58 -19.64 -13.79 -11.36
N SER A 59 -18.51 -13.13 -11.60
CA SER A 59 -18.42 -12.02 -12.56
C SER A 59 -17.05 -11.90 -13.22
N VAL A 60 -17.00 -11.16 -14.33
CA VAL A 60 -15.75 -10.70 -14.95
C VAL A 60 -15.44 -9.29 -14.45
N GLY A 61 -14.32 -9.13 -13.75
CA GLY A 61 -13.86 -7.83 -13.28
C GLY A 61 -13.20 -7.00 -14.39
N ALA A 62 -12.39 -7.63 -15.27
CA ALA A 62 -11.70 -6.94 -16.37
C ALA A 62 -11.23 -7.92 -17.47
N GLY A 63 -10.92 -7.38 -18.66
CA GLY A 63 -10.22 -8.09 -19.75
C GLY A 63 -11.13 -8.81 -20.76
N ALA A 64 -12.39 -9.06 -20.40
CA ALA A 64 -13.40 -9.61 -21.31
C ALA A 64 -14.81 -9.10 -20.98
N THR A 65 -15.76 -9.38 -21.88
CA THR A 65 -17.19 -9.14 -21.67
C THR A 65 -17.94 -10.47 -21.75
N ILE A 66 -18.85 -10.72 -20.81
CA ILE A 66 -19.79 -11.85 -20.86
C ILE A 66 -20.82 -11.58 -21.95
N ILE A 67 -20.88 -12.46 -22.95
CA ILE A 67 -21.82 -12.36 -24.07
C ILE A 67 -23.06 -13.22 -23.83
N ASP A 68 -22.87 -14.37 -23.20
CA ASP A 68 -23.93 -15.31 -22.85
C ASP A 68 -23.42 -16.21 -21.72
N SER A 69 -24.34 -16.89 -21.05
CA SER A 69 -24.04 -17.88 -20.02
C SER A 69 -24.71 -19.22 -20.35
N TRP A 70 -24.19 -20.28 -19.74
CA TRP A 70 -24.82 -21.59 -19.76
C TRP A 70 -24.79 -22.19 -18.36
N ASP A 71 -25.73 -23.09 -18.13
CA ASP A 71 -25.89 -23.85 -16.90
C ASP A 71 -25.98 -25.34 -17.27
N ASP A 72 -25.09 -26.12 -16.66
CA ASP A 72 -24.95 -27.54 -16.91
C ASP A 72 -26.18 -28.32 -16.39
N GLU A 73 -26.91 -27.82 -15.38
CA GLU A 73 -28.10 -28.47 -14.84
C GLU A 73 -29.25 -28.49 -15.84
N ILE A 74 -29.35 -27.46 -16.69
CA ILE A 74 -30.33 -27.38 -17.78
C ILE A 74 -29.77 -27.83 -19.14
N ASN A 75 -28.53 -28.34 -19.18
CA ASN A 75 -27.85 -28.89 -20.35
C ASN A 75 -27.89 -27.98 -21.60
N ASN A 76 -27.81 -26.65 -21.43
CA ASN A 76 -27.95 -25.70 -22.54
C ASN A 76 -26.62 -25.31 -23.21
N ARG A 77 -25.47 -25.80 -22.70
CA ARG A 77 -24.12 -25.48 -23.21
C ARG A 77 -24.00 -25.56 -24.74
N ALA A 78 -24.32 -26.71 -25.34
CA ALA A 78 -24.15 -26.91 -26.78
C ALA A 78 -24.96 -25.91 -27.62
N HIS A 79 -26.16 -25.55 -27.16
CA HIS A 79 -27.00 -24.56 -27.80
C HIS A 79 -26.39 -23.15 -27.69
N THR A 80 -25.96 -22.77 -26.48
CA THR A 80 -25.31 -21.48 -26.23
C THR A 80 -24.04 -21.31 -27.05
N LEU A 81 -23.18 -22.34 -27.13
CA LEU A 81 -21.94 -22.28 -27.92
C LEU A 81 -22.21 -22.18 -29.43
N ALA A 82 -23.16 -22.98 -29.95
CA ALA A 82 -23.54 -22.95 -31.36
C ALA A 82 -24.12 -21.60 -31.79
N LYS A 83 -24.92 -20.96 -30.93
CA LYS A 83 -25.50 -19.62 -31.15
C LYS A 83 -24.43 -18.56 -31.44
N HIS A 84 -23.25 -18.69 -30.82
CA HIS A 84 -22.14 -17.74 -30.95
C HIS A 84 -21.02 -18.22 -31.86
N GLY A 85 -21.19 -19.35 -32.54
CA GLY A 85 -20.17 -19.93 -33.43
C GLY A 85 -18.88 -20.33 -32.69
N VAL A 86 -18.97 -20.62 -31.38
CA VAL A 86 -17.84 -21.02 -30.55
C VAL A 86 -17.76 -22.54 -30.57
N ALA A 87 -16.59 -23.07 -30.91
CA ALA A 87 -16.38 -24.52 -30.91
C ALA A 87 -16.40 -25.05 -29.46
N ASP A 88 -17.07 -26.18 -29.25
CA ASP A 88 -17.03 -26.94 -27.99
C ASP A 88 -15.72 -27.75 -27.91
N ILE A 89 -14.62 -27.04 -28.05
CA ILE A 89 -13.30 -27.52 -27.70
C ILE A 89 -13.19 -27.25 -26.21
N GLY A 90 -13.02 -28.32 -25.41
CA GLY A 90 -12.71 -28.24 -23.98
C GLY A 90 -11.38 -27.52 -23.79
N GLN A 91 -11.36 -26.21 -23.98
CA GLN A 91 -10.18 -25.40 -23.81
C GLN A 91 -10.00 -25.23 -22.31
N ALA A 92 -8.98 -25.91 -21.80
CA ALA A 92 -8.30 -25.50 -20.60
C ALA A 92 -7.73 -24.09 -20.86
N ALA A 93 -8.58 -23.06 -20.74
CA ALA A 93 -8.08 -21.71 -20.52
C ALA A 93 -7.16 -21.83 -19.31
N GLU A 94 -5.88 -21.52 -19.46
CA GLU A 94 -4.97 -21.53 -18.33
C GLU A 94 -5.53 -20.60 -17.27
N ARG A 95 -5.64 -21.12 -16.04
CA ARG A 95 -6.17 -20.39 -14.90
C ARG A 95 -5.17 -20.39 -13.78
N MET A 96 -5.15 -19.26 -13.09
CA MET A 96 -4.43 -19.10 -11.85
C MET A 96 -5.39 -18.59 -10.79
N LEU A 97 -5.49 -19.34 -9.69
CA LEU A 97 -6.11 -18.83 -8.48
C LEU A 97 -5.18 -17.75 -7.92
N LEU A 98 -5.70 -16.55 -7.72
CA LEU A 98 -5.00 -15.53 -6.97
C LEU A 98 -5.00 -15.96 -5.49
N ILE A 99 -3.88 -16.51 -5.02
CA ILE A 99 -3.52 -16.39 -3.61
C ILE A 99 -2.89 -15.00 -3.53
N THR A 100 -3.52 -14.06 -2.82
CA THR A 100 -3.01 -12.69 -2.69
C THR A 100 -1.54 -12.74 -2.26
N HIS A 101 -0.64 -12.43 -3.20
CA HIS A 101 0.77 -12.20 -2.95
C HIS A 101 0.98 -10.71 -3.19
N GLY A 102 1.39 -9.99 -2.15
CA GLY A 102 1.55 -8.53 -2.20
C GLY A 102 0.41 -7.75 -1.56
N GLU A 103 -0.26 -8.29 -0.54
CA GLU A 103 -0.97 -7.43 0.41
C GLU A 103 0.03 -6.45 1.01
N LEU A 104 -0.38 -5.18 1.09
CA LEU A 104 0.42 -4.15 1.70
C LEU A 104 0.64 -4.51 3.17
N GLU A 105 1.87 -4.36 3.63
CA GLU A 105 2.17 -4.52 5.04
C GLU A 105 1.72 -3.24 5.74
N ASP A 106 0.77 -3.38 6.67
CA ASP A 106 0.22 -2.30 7.49
C ASP A 106 0.63 -2.47 8.97
N PHE A 107 1.63 -3.32 9.21
CA PHE A 107 2.15 -3.63 10.53
C PHE A 107 3.35 -2.76 10.89
N TYR A 108 3.31 -2.17 12.08
CA TYR A 108 4.42 -1.41 12.65
C TYR A 108 5.20 -2.27 13.65
N ASP A 109 6.44 -2.60 13.33
CA ASP A 109 7.24 -3.46 14.20
C ASP A 109 7.78 -2.71 15.44
N LEU A 110 7.27 -3.09 16.60
CA LEU A 110 7.72 -2.58 17.90
C LEU A 110 8.98 -3.28 18.43
N ALA A 111 9.35 -4.43 17.88
CA ALA A 111 10.56 -5.16 18.28
C ALA A 111 11.82 -4.58 17.64
N SER A 112 11.69 -3.92 16.48
CA SER A 112 12.76 -3.19 15.82
C SER A 112 13.02 -1.82 16.46
N ARG A 113 14.10 -1.17 16.01
CA ARG A 113 14.53 0.15 16.49
C ARG A 113 13.37 1.16 16.54
N ALA A 114 13.16 1.79 17.69
CA ALA A 114 12.16 2.84 17.85
C ALA A 114 12.45 4.06 16.94
N LEU A 115 11.41 4.60 16.32
CA LEU A 115 11.51 5.80 15.47
C LEU A 115 11.45 7.09 16.29
N TYR A 116 10.72 7.07 17.42
CA TYR A 116 10.49 8.23 18.26
C TYR A 116 11.12 8.07 19.65
N ARG A 117 11.83 9.11 20.09
CA ARG A 117 12.39 9.22 21.44
C ARG A 117 12.06 10.56 22.08
N CYS A 118 11.92 10.54 23.39
CA CYS A 118 11.80 11.77 24.17
C CYS A 118 13.16 12.46 24.26
N THR A 119 13.28 13.66 23.70
CA THR A 119 14.52 14.48 23.73
C THR A 119 15.00 14.82 25.13
N ALA A 120 14.12 14.75 26.13
CA ALA A 120 14.43 15.08 27.51
C ALA A 120 15.16 13.96 28.26
N CYS A 121 14.79 12.70 27.99
CA CYS A 121 15.22 11.56 28.79
C CYS A 121 15.66 10.34 27.97
N GLY A 122 15.60 10.41 26.64
CA GLY A 122 15.98 9.32 25.72
C GLY A 122 15.00 8.15 25.66
N THR A 123 13.91 8.18 26.45
CA THR A 123 12.91 7.10 26.48
C THR A 123 12.26 6.93 25.10
N GLU A 124 12.18 5.69 24.64
CA GLU A 124 11.47 5.31 23.41
C GLU A 124 9.97 5.54 23.57
N LEU A 125 9.37 6.18 22.56
CA LEU A 125 7.97 6.61 22.62
C LEU A 125 7.05 5.70 21.80
N ASP A 126 7.56 4.91 20.85
CA ASP A 126 6.75 3.99 20.02
C ASP A 126 5.87 3.08 20.88
N ALA A 127 6.48 2.27 21.75
CA ALA A 127 5.74 1.33 22.61
C ALA A 127 4.75 2.04 23.54
N LYS A 128 5.15 3.19 24.11
CA LYS A 128 4.28 4.00 24.97
C LYS A 128 3.07 4.56 24.25
N ALA A 129 3.22 4.91 22.98
CA ALA A 129 2.11 5.35 22.16
C ALA A 129 1.11 4.21 21.94
N TYR A 130 1.58 2.98 21.71
CA TYR A 130 0.70 1.81 21.59
C TYR A 130 0.02 1.41 22.89
N GLU A 131 0.71 1.53 24.03
CA GLU A 131 0.09 1.39 25.36
C GLU A 131 -1.06 2.40 25.51
N ALA A 132 -0.81 3.68 25.22
CA ALA A 132 -1.83 4.73 25.29
C ALA A 132 -2.98 4.51 24.29
N LEU A 133 -2.69 4.06 23.07
CA LEU A 133 -3.72 3.72 22.09
C LEU A 133 -4.60 2.57 22.59
N ASN A 134 -4.00 1.53 23.16
CA ASN A 134 -4.72 0.38 23.68
C ASN A 134 -5.64 0.76 24.85
N ASP A 135 -5.18 1.63 25.74
CA ASP A 135 -5.98 2.16 26.87
C ASP A 135 -7.19 2.99 26.40
N HIS A 136 -7.11 3.59 25.22
CA HIS A 136 -8.17 4.43 24.65
C HIS A 136 -8.95 3.78 23.49
N LEU A 137 -8.63 2.53 23.13
CA LEU A 137 -9.17 1.88 21.93
C LEU A 137 -10.70 1.76 21.96
N GLU A 138 -11.28 1.42 23.11
CA GLU A 138 -12.74 1.31 23.28
C GLU A 138 -13.43 2.65 23.02
N SER A 139 -12.91 3.74 23.58
CA SER A 139 -13.46 5.09 23.39
C SER A 139 -13.32 5.56 21.94
N ILE A 140 -12.19 5.28 21.29
CA ILE A 140 -11.95 5.56 19.86
C ILE A 140 -12.94 4.80 19.00
N ASN A 141 -13.13 3.50 19.27
CA ASN A 141 -14.08 2.65 18.54
C ASN A 141 -15.53 3.10 18.76
N SER A 142 -15.90 3.55 19.96
CA SER A 142 -17.22 4.09 20.24
C SER A 142 -17.49 5.36 19.43
N ALA A 143 -16.54 6.30 19.40
CA ALA A 143 -16.65 7.51 18.58
C ALA A 143 -16.78 7.17 17.09
N PHE A 144 -15.94 6.23 16.62
CA PHE A 144 -16.01 5.75 15.25
C PHE A 144 -17.35 5.07 14.92
N ALA A 145 -17.91 4.26 15.82
CA ALA A 145 -19.19 3.60 15.62
C ALA A 145 -20.35 4.60 15.47
N THR A 146 -20.33 5.70 16.25
CA THR A 146 -21.27 6.81 16.09
C THR A 146 -21.15 7.44 14.71
N TYR A 147 -19.93 7.74 14.27
CA TYR A 147 -19.67 8.24 12.92
C TYR A 147 -20.13 7.25 11.85
N LEU A 148 -19.83 5.96 12.00
CA LEU A 148 -20.17 4.92 11.03
C LEU A 148 -21.69 4.79 10.86
N ASN A 149 -22.45 4.87 11.95
CA ASN A 149 -23.93 4.90 11.88
C ASN A 149 -24.44 6.12 11.11
N TRP A 150 -23.85 7.29 11.35
CA TRP A 150 -24.19 8.50 10.60
C TRP A 150 -23.80 8.36 9.12
N TYR A 151 -22.60 7.86 8.83
CA TYR A 151 -22.08 7.62 7.48
C TYR A 151 -23.02 6.70 6.72
N LEU A 152 -23.33 5.51 7.24
CA LEU A 152 -24.23 4.54 6.61
C LEU A 152 -25.65 5.09 6.36
N ALA A 153 -26.14 5.98 7.24
CA ALA A 153 -27.46 6.59 7.10
C ALA A 153 -27.50 7.76 6.09
N ASN A 154 -26.38 8.46 5.88
CA ASN A 154 -26.36 9.75 5.17
C ASN A 154 -25.44 9.80 3.95
N SER A 155 -24.59 8.80 3.72
CA SER A 155 -23.56 8.85 2.68
C SER A 155 -24.15 8.76 1.27
N ARG A 156 -24.49 9.92 0.70
CA ARG A 156 -24.47 10.16 -0.77
C ARG A 156 -23.09 10.62 -1.26
N GLY A 157 -22.12 10.78 -0.35
CA GLY A 157 -20.72 11.14 -0.60
C GLY A 157 -19.76 9.96 -0.41
N GLY A 158 -18.55 10.06 -0.96
CA GLY A 158 -17.53 9.00 -0.91
C GLY A 158 -16.91 8.82 0.47
N ALA A 159 -16.50 7.60 0.79
CA ALA A 159 -15.79 7.26 2.04
C ALA A 159 -14.51 8.10 2.22
N PRO A 160 -14.13 8.45 3.47
CA PRO A 160 -12.78 8.93 3.77
C PRO A 160 -11.71 7.95 3.29
N GLU A 161 -10.50 8.45 3.00
CA GLU A 161 -9.37 7.59 2.62
C GLU A 161 -8.86 6.76 3.79
N GLY A 162 -8.91 7.32 5.01
CA GLY A 162 -8.39 6.69 6.21
C GLY A 162 -8.96 7.27 7.49
N ILE A 163 -8.58 6.64 8.60
CA ILE A 163 -8.91 7.03 9.96
C ILE A 163 -7.61 7.39 10.67
N SER A 164 -7.57 8.57 11.27
CA SER A 164 -6.44 9.09 12.04
C SER A 164 -6.86 9.24 13.50
N ALA A 165 -6.17 8.56 14.42
CA ALA A 165 -6.48 8.59 15.85
C ALA A 165 -5.37 9.32 16.61
N ARG A 166 -5.74 10.30 17.44
CA ARG A 166 -4.81 11.08 18.26
C ARG A 166 -4.99 10.76 19.74
N VAL A 167 -3.90 10.39 20.39
CA VAL A 167 -3.90 10.01 21.81
C VAL A 167 -2.78 10.72 22.57
N ALA A 168 -3.09 11.20 23.76
CA ALA A 168 -2.08 11.73 24.67
C ALA A 168 -1.15 10.59 25.12
N THR A 169 0.16 10.81 24.98
CA THR A 169 1.19 9.82 25.28
C THR A 169 2.14 10.39 26.33
N PRO A 170 1.97 10.06 27.62
CA PRO A 170 2.83 10.55 28.69
C PRO A 170 4.20 9.86 28.66
N CYS A 171 5.26 10.65 28.83
CA CYS A 171 6.62 10.15 28.99
C CYS A 171 6.96 9.93 30.47
N THR A 172 7.90 9.03 30.76
CA THR A 172 8.42 8.74 32.12
C THR A 172 9.04 9.95 32.80
N CYS A 173 9.54 10.93 32.03
CA CYS A 173 10.08 12.18 32.56
C CYS A 173 9.02 13.22 32.91
N GLY A 174 7.73 12.90 32.76
CA GLY A 174 6.60 13.81 33.03
C GLY A 174 6.24 14.75 31.88
N ARG A 175 6.96 14.72 30.75
CA ARG A 175 6.53 15.42 29.53
C ARG A 175 5.37 14.68 28.86
N THR A 176 4.45 15.43 28.26
CA THR A 176 3.34 14.86 27.49
C THR A 176 3.59 15.06 26.00
N HIS A 177 3.25 14.03 25.23
CA HIS A 177 3.27 14.03 23.78
C HIS A 177 1.86 13.73 23.25
N GLU A 178 1.60 14.02 21.99
CA GLU A 178 0.43 13.55 21.25
C GLU A 178 0.93 12.58 20.18
N ALA A 179 0.51 11.32 20.27
CA ALA A 179 0.76 10.33 19.23
C ALA A 179 -0.39 10.33 18.24
N ARG A 180 -0.06 10.20 16.96
CA ARG A 180 -1.02 10.07 15.87
C ARG A 180 -0.84 8.72 15.18
N PHE A 181 -1.94 8.02 15.07
CA PHE A 181 -2.07 6.69 14.48
C PHE A 181 -2.91 6.77 13.21
N TYR A 182 -2.69 5.84 12.29
CA TYR A 182 -3.45 5.74 11.05
C TYR A 182 -3.89 4.31 10.81
N ARG A 183 -5.07 4.15 10.20
CA ARG A 183 -5.45 2.95 9.47
C ARG A 183 -6.29 3.31 8.26
N TYR A 184 -6.38 2.42 7.28
CA TYR A 184 -7.31 2.61 6.17
C TYR A 184 -8.77 2.64 6.66
N PHE A 185 -9.61 3.38 5.95
CA PHE A 185 -11.03 3.39 6.26
C PHE A 185 -11.65 2.03 5.92
N ALA A 186 -12.35 1.45 6.88
CA ALA A 186 -13.12 0.23 6.71
C ALA A 186 -14.42 0.36 7.52
N GLU A 187 -15.51 -0.24 7.02
CA GLU A 187 -16.83 -0.27 7.68
C GLU A 187 -16.86 -1.25 8.87
N SER A 188 -15.76 -1.35 9.60
CA SER A 188 -15.60 -2.19 10.79
C SER A 188 -14.74 -1.44 11.79
N VAL A 189 -14.97 -1.62 13.09
CA VAL A 189 -14.10 -1.03 14.13
C VAL A 189 -12.72 -1.70 14.14
N ALA A 190 -11.76 -1.14 14.89
CA ALA A 190 -10.50 -1.83 15.15
C ALA A 190 -10.68 -2.87 16.26
N GLU A 191 -10.17 -4.07 16.08
CA GLU A 191 -10.19 -5.13 17.11
C GLU A 191 -9.04 -4.96 18.09
N ARG A 192 -7.92 -4.39 17.64
CA ARG A 192 -6.69 -4.24 18.42
C ARG A 192 -5.96 -2.94 18.05
N ALA A 193 -5.13 -2.44 18.96
CA ALA A 193 -4.29 -1.26 18.70
C ALA A 193 -3.37 -1.46 17.48
N ALA A 194 -2.93 -2.70 17.24
CA ALA A 194 -2.09 -3.07 16.10
C ALA A 194 -2.80 -3.00 14.73
N ASP A 195 -4.11 -2.75 14.68
CA ASP A 195 -4.83 -2.45 13.44
C ASP A 195 -4.56 -1.00 12.97
N TYR A 196 -3.90 -0.21 13.82
CA TYR A 196 -3.35 1.09 13.47
C TYR A 196 -1.82 1.02 13.43
N TRP A 197 -1.22 1.85 12.57
CA TRP A 197 0.22 2.12 12.62
C TRP A 197 0.51 3.54 13.06
N LEU A 198 1.63 3.72 13.74
CA LEU A 198 2.09 5.00 14.26
C LEU A 198 2.64 5.87 13.12
N ILE A 199 2.17 7.11 13.03
CA ILE A 199 2.59 8.07 11.98
C ILE A 199 3.20 9.36 12.53
N ASP A 200 2.98 9.71 13.79
CA ASP A 200 3.64 10.85 14.41
C ASP A 200 3.62 10.80 15.94
N ILE A 201 4.59 11.45 16.57
CA ILE A 201 4.54 11.78 18.00
C ILE A 201 5.03 13.22 18.18
N ALA A 202 4.15 14.17 18.44
CA ALA A 202 4.51 15.56 18.64
C ALA A 202 4.56 15.93 20.13
N PRO A 203 5.48 16.81 20.59
CA PRO A 203 5.39 17.38 21.93
C PRO A 203 4.15 18.30 22.05
N THR A 204 3.45 18.27 23.18
CA THR A 204 2.27 19.15 23.40
C THR A 204 2.63 20.55 23.88
N ALA A 205 3.85 20.74 24.40
CA ALA A 205 4.38 22.06 24.81
C ALA A 205 5.05 22.78 23.61
N PRO A 206 5.03 24.13 23.56
CA PRO A 206 5.54 24.90 22.43
C PRO A 206 6.96 24.50 22.04
N PHE A 207 7.17 24.36 20.72
CA PHE A 207 8.44 23.99 20.11
C PHE A 207 9.55 24.95 20.54
N SER A 208 10.48 24.49 21.36
CA SER A 208 11.86 24.99 21.33
C SER A 208 12.61 24.24 20.24
N GLU A 209 13.53 24.93 19.54
CA GLU A 209 14.49 24.26 18.66
C GLU A 209 15.18 23.13 19.47
N GLY A 210 15.02 21.88 19.00
CA GLY A 210 15.52 20.69 19.69
C GLY A 210 14.45 19.77 20.30
N ASN A 211 13.16 20.09 20.19
CA ASN A 211 12.07 19.22 20.68
C ASN A 211 11.49 18.28 19.60
N LYS A 212 12.34 17.79 18.68
CA LYS A 212 11.96 16.79 17.68
C LYS A 212 12.01 15.40 18.31
N THR A 213 10.92 14.64 18.26
CA THR A 213 10.85 13.27 18.78
C THR A 213 11.44 12.24 17.82
N LEU A 214 11.49 12.54 16.51
CA LEU A 214 12.11 11.66 15.51
C LEU A 214 13.61 11.50 15.75
N ASP A 215 14.07 10.26 15.96
CA ASP A 215 15.47 9.88 16.24
C ASP A 215 16.09 9.11 15.06
N VAL A 216 16.29 9.81 13.94
CA VAL A 216 16.69 9.23 12.64
C VAL A 216 18.11 9.60 12.21
N ASP A 217 18.66 10.70 12.70
CA ASP A 217 19.97 11.18 12.24
C ASP A 217 21.12 10.43 12.92
N GLY A 218 22.03 9.87 12.13
CA GLY A 218 23.22 9.22 12.67
C GLY A 218 23.79 8.07 11.85
N ILE A 219 24.66 7.31 12.52
CA ILE A 219 25.33 6.12 11.98
C ILE A 219 24.64 4.89 12.56
N PHE A 220 24.05 4.07 11.71
CA PHE A 220 23.26 2.91 12.10
C PHE A 220 23.66 1.67 11.32
N SER A 221 23.38 0.49 11.87
CA SER A 221 23.53 -0.74 11.08
C SER A 221 22.56 -0.74 9.89
N ARG A 222 22.82 -1.54 8.86
CA ARG A 222 21.88 -1.64 7.73
C ARG A 222 20.52 -2.19 8.15
N ASP A 223 20.51 -3.10 9.12
CA ASP A 223 19.26 -3.64 9.68
C ASP A 223 18.46 -2.54 10.39
N ASP A 224 19.13 -1.66 11.16
CA ASP A 224 18.49 -0.47 11.73
C ASP A 224 18.00 0.50 10.64
N CYS A 225 18.78 0.72 9.58
CA CYS A 225 18.36 1.57 8.46
C CYS A 225 17.13 1.00 7.73
N ILE A 226 17.01 -0.33 7.59
CA ILE A 226 15.80 -1.00 7.08
C ILE A 226 14.64 -0.72 8.02
N ALA A 227 14.79 -0.95 9.32
CA ALA A 227 13.72 -0.71 10.30
C ALA A 227 13.25 0.75 10.32
N ILE A 228 14.18 1.70 10.23
CA ILE A 228 13.86 3.14 10.12
C ILE A 228 13.09 3.42 8.83
N LEU A 229 13.60 2.94 7.67
CA LEU A 229 12.94 3.17 6.39
C LEU A 229 11.56 2.52 6.35
N GLU A 230 11.39 1.35 6.93
CA GLU A 230 10.10 0.65 7.08
C GLU A 230 9.05 1.54 7.74
N LYS A 231 9.37 2.06 8.92
CA LYS A 231 8.48 2.92 9.70
C LYS A 231 8.22 4.24 8.99
N LEU A 232 9.22 4.79 8.29
CA LEU A 232 9.05 5.98 7.45
C LEU A 232 8.15 5.71 6.24
N LEU A 233 8.22 4.53 5.61
CA LEU A 233 7.34 4.17 4.48
C LEU A 233 5.88 4.06 4.92
N LEU A 234 5.60 3.40 6.04
CA LEU A 234 4.26 3.38 6.64
C LEU A 234 3.75 4.79 6.93
N ARG A 235 4.61 5.62 7.53
CA ARG A 235 4.31 7.01 7.82
C ARG A 235 4.05 7.83 6.57
N TRP A 236 4.87 7.72 5.53
CA TRP A 236 4.71 8.49 4.29
C TRP A 236 3.51 8.03 3.46
N ARG A 237 3.18 6.73 3.45
CA ARG A 237 1.96 6.20 2.81
C ARG A 237 0.69 6.82 3.39
N ALA A 238 0.66 6.98 4.71
CA ALA A 238 -0.42 7.65 5.41
C ALA A 238 -0.38 9.17 5.21
N SER A 239 0.77 9.81 5.48
CA SER A 239 0.84 11.28 5.63
C SER A 239 1.08 12.05 4.35
N HIS A 240 1.68 11.45 3.31
CA HIS A 240 2.09 12.14 2.09
C HIS A 240 1.30 11.68 0.85
N SER A 241 1.28 12.53 -0.17
CA SER A 241 0.55 12.26 -1.43
C SER A 241 1.31 11.30 -2.35
N ALA A 242 2.63 11.25 -2.25
CA ALA A 242 3.48 10.35 -3.02
C ALA A 242 4.74 9.93 -2.24
N VAL A 243 5.35 8.84 -2.68
CA VAL A 243 6.62 8.31 -2.17
C VAL A 243 7.59 8.13 -3.33
N LEU A 244 8.85 8.51 -3.13
CA LEU A 244 9.92 8.30 -4.11
C LEU A 244 11.09 7.57 -3.47
N LEU A 245 11.50 6.45 -4.06
CA LEU A 245 12.65 5.67 -3.63
C LEU A 245 13.73 5.73 -4.70
N ALA A 246 14.89 6.32 -4.38
CA ALA A 246 16.06 6.38 -5.25
C ALA A 246 17.18 5.52 -4.67
N ALA A 247 17.30 4.27 -5.15
CA ALA A 247 18.30 3.32 -4.69
C ALA A 247 19.05 2.67 -5.87
N PRO A 248 20.35 2.94 -6.04
CA PRO A 248 21.12 2.37 -7.13
C PRO A 248 21.33 0.86 -6.95
N PHE A 249 21.30 0.37 -5.70
CA PHE A 249 21.45 -1.03 -5.36
C PHE A 249 20.35 -1.48 -4.38
N ILE A 250 19.78 -2.66 -4.64
CA ILE A 250 18.83 -3.38 -3.79
C ILE A 250 19.31 -4.83 -3.74
N GLY A 251 19.80 -5.25 -2.59
CA GLY A 251 20.54 -6.51 -2.41
C GLY A 251 21.96 -6.52 -2.98
N PHE A 252 22.76 -7.51 -2.57
CA PHE A 252 24.17 -7.65 -2.98
C PHE A 252 24.37 -8.64 -4.13
N ASN A 253 25.49 -8.46 -4.84
CA ASN A 253 26.00 -9.39 -5.85
C ASN A 253 27.30 -10.08 -5.39
N PHE A 254 27.27 -10.82 -4.27
CA PHE A 254 28.35 -11.73 -3.88
C PHE A 254 27.83 -13.16 -3.65
N PRO A 255 28.70 -14.19 -3.72
CA PRO A 255 28.27 -15.59 -3.61
C PRO A 255 27.47 -15.85 -2.34
N GLY A 256 26.25 -16.39 -2.47
CA GLY A 256 25.31 -16.62 -1.37
C GLY A 256 24.27 -15.51 -1.16
N ALA A 257 24.54 -14.26 -1.57
CA ALA A 257 23.58 -13.15 -1.43
C ALA A 257 22.45 -13.13 -2.46
N LYS A 258 22.60 -13.83 -3.60
CA LYS A 258 21.56 -13.91 -4.64
C LYS A 258 20.21 -14.40 -4.10
N LYS A 259 20.21 -15.30 -3.11
CA LYS A 259 18.98 -15.81 -2.47
C LYS A 259 18.24 -14.75 -1.65
N LYS A 260 18.94 -13.69 -1.21
CA LYS A 260 18.35 -12.59 -0.42
C LYS A 260 17.79 -11.46 -1.27
N VAL A 261 18.20 -11.37 -2.55
CA VAL A 261 17.74 -10.32 -3.47
C VAL A 261 16.21 -10.34 -3.61
N PRO A 262 15.54 -11.48 -3.91
CA PRO A 262 14.08 -11.50 -4.01
C PRO A 262 13.38 -11.07 -2.72
N ASN A 263 13.91 -11.44 -1.55
CA ASN A 263 13.32 -11.07 -0.26
C ASN A 263 13.34 -9.56 -0.02
N LEU A 264 14.46 -8.89 -0.31
CA LEU A 264 14.57 -7.44 -0.18
C LEU A 264 13.66 -6.70 -1.16
N TRP A 265 13.52 -7.22 -2.38
CA TRP A 265 12.57 -6.65 -3.34
C TRP A 265 11.12 -6.86 -2.88
N ASN A 266 10.77 -8.05 -2.40
CA ASN A 266 9.46 -8.30 -1.81
C ASN A 266 9.19 -7.39 -0.60
N TRP A 267 10.20 -7.15 0.24
CA TRP A 267 10.12 -6.18 1.33
C TRP A 267 9.80 -4.77 0.82
N VAL A 268 10.50 -4.28 -0.21
CA VAL A 268 10.18 -2.97 -0.82
C VAL A 268 8.71 -2.94 -1.26
N LEU A 269 8.25 -3.96 -1.97
CA LEU A 269 6.89 -4.00 -2.51
C LEU A 269 5.82 -4.05 -1.42
N LYS A 270 6.07 -4.74 -0.31
CA LYS A 270 5.17 -4.83 0.84
C LYS A 270 4.93 -3.48 1.52
N TYR A 271 5.97 -2.67 1.65
CA TYR A 271 5.90 -1.38 2.35
C TYR A 271 5.62 -0.20 1.41
N THR A 272 5.44 -0.43 0.11
CA THR A 272 5.14 0.62 -0.88
C THR A 272 3.76 0.46 -1.49
N ASP A 273 3.00 1.54 -1.55
CA ASP A 273 1.75 1.60 -2.32
C ASP A 273 2.06 1.91 -3.79
N PRO A 274 1.80 1.01 -4.75
CA PRO A 274 2.09 1.25 -6.16
C PRO A 274 1.33 2.45 -6.76
N ALA A 275 0.20 2.87 -6.18
CA ALA A 275 -0.53 4.05 -6.63
C ALA A 275 0.14 5.37 -6.20
N LYS A 276 1.01 5.33 -5.18
CA LYS A 276 1.70 6.49 -4.62
C LYS A 276 3.22 6.45 -4.82
N THR A 277 3.80 5.29 -5.12
CA THR A 277 5.25 5.08 -5.06
C THR A 277 5.91 5.04 -6.42
N LEU A 278 6.95 5.85 -6.59
CA LEU A 278 7.90 5.79 -7.71
C LEU A 278 9.24 5.22 -7.22
N LEU A 279 9.69 4.13 -7.84
CA LEU A 279 11.00 3.52 -7.58
C LEU A 279 11.97 3.83 -8.72
N ILE A 280 13.18 4.27 -8.36
CA ILE A 280 14.29 4.49 -9.28
C ILE A 280 15.42 3.58 -8.88
N THR A 281 15.83 2.73 -9.82
CA THR A 281 17.01 1.89 -9.65
C THR A 281 17.82 1.81 -10.94
N ARG A 282 18.97 1.13 -10.88
CA ARG A 282 19.79 0.85 -12.07
C ARG A 282 19.23 -0.37 -12.80
N LYS A 283 19.34 -0.37 -14.13
CA LYS A 283 18.99 -1.53 -14.97
C LYS A 283 19.74 -2.79 -14.54
N ALA A 284 21.01 -2.68 -14.15
CA ALA A 284 21.80 -3.79 -13.65
C ALA A 284 21.20 -4.40 -12.35
N THR A 285 20.68 -3.57 -11.46
CA THR A 285 20.05 -3.99 -10.20
C THR A 285 18.72 -4.68 -10.46
N PHE A 286 17.92 -4.18 -11.40
CA PHE A 286 16.69 -4.85 -11.82
C PHE A 286 16.98 -6.18 -12.54
N ASN A 287 18.00 -6.23 -13.41
CA ASN A 287 18.44 -7.48 -14.03
C ASN A 287 18.93 -8.49 -12.99
N LEU A 288 19.60 -8.04 -11.92
CA LEU A 288 20.01 -8.93 -10.83
C LEU A 288 18.80 -9.60 -10.17
N LEU A 289 17.70 -8.86 -9.95
CA LEU A 289 16.44 -9.44 -9.49
C LEU A 289 15.93 -10.50 -10.47
N LYS A 290 15.86 -10.17 -11.77
CA LYS A 290 15.40 -11.13 -12.80
C LYS A 290 16.22 -12.41 -12.77
N GLU A 291 17.55 -12.31 -12.76
CA GLU A 291 18.44 -13.47 -12.69
C GLU A 291 18.29 -14.26 -11.38
N ALA A 292 18.09 -13.57 -10.24
CA ALA A 292 17.91 -14.23 -8.94
C ALA A 292 16.55 -14.94 -8.81
N ALA A 293 15.54 -14.49 -9.56
CA ALA A 293 14.19 -15.05 -9.55
C ALA A 293 13.97 -16.17 -10.59
N LYS A 294 14.85 -16.35 -11.59
CA LYS A 294 14.67 -17.36 -12.66
C LYS A 294 14.47 -18.79 -12.18
N ASP A 295 15.01 -19.14 -11.02
CA ASP A 295 14.92 -20.49 -10.44
C ASP A 295 13.78 -20.62 -9.43
N THR A 296 12.88 -19.64 -9.32
CA THR A 296 11.67 -19.70 -8.48
C THR A 296 10.43 -20.00 -9.31
N GLU A 297 9.44 -20.67 -8.73
CA GLU A 297 8.18 -21.03 -9.42
C GLU A 297 7.34 -19.79 -9.84
N MET A 298 7.67 -18.60 -9.34
CA MET A 298 6.98 -17.34 -9.58
C MET A 298 7.98 -16.24 -9.97
N ASP A 299 8.71 -16.45 -11.06
CA ASP A 299 9.68 -15.47 -11.54
C ASP A 299 9.01 -14.18 -12.10
N VAL A 300 9.82 -13.15 -12.37
CA VAL A 300 9.33 -11.83 -12.84
C VAL A 300 8.57 -11.93 -14.16
N GLU A 301 9.01 -12.80 -15.08
CA GLU A 301 8.37 -12.93 -16.39
C GLU A 301 7.05 -13.73 -16.28
N PHE A 302 6.99 -14.72 -15.39
CA PHE A 302 5.78 -15.41 -15.01
C PHE A 302 4.75 -14.44 -14.43
N LEU A 303 5.11 -13.70 -13.38
CA LEU A 303 4.21 -12.71 -12.76
C LEU A 303 3.75 -11.65 -13.75
N LYS A 304 4.64 -11.17 -14.61
CA LYS A 304 4.32 -10.23 -15.68
C LYS A 304 3.33 -10.82 -16.67
N SER A 305 3.57 -12.06 -17.11
CA SER A 305 2.68 -12.72 -18.06
C SER A 305 1.27 -12.80 -17.49
N TRP A 306 1.11 -13.09 -16.20
CA TRP A 306 -0.18 -13.17 -15.52
C TRP A 306 -0.73 -11.83 -15.03
N GLY A 307 -0.05 -10.70 -15.25
CA GLY A 307 -0.49 -9.38 -14.77
C GLY A 307 -0.45 -9.25 -13.24
N LEU A 308 0.30 -10.15 -12.59
CA LEU A 308 0.53 -10.22 -11.15
C LEU A 308 1.79 -9.47 -10.72
N LEU A 309 2.55 -8.94 -11.69
CA LEU A 309 3.71 -8.14 -11.39
C LEU A 309 3.27 -6.84 -10.72
N ASN A 310 3.78 -6.58 -9.51
CA ASN A 310 3.51 -5.35 -8.79
C ASN A 310 3.73 -4.13 -9.72
N PRO A 311 2.81 -3.14 -9.79
CA PRO A 311 2.92 -2.03 -10.72
C PRO A 311 4.22 -1.22 -10.58
N THR A 312 4.81 -1.16 -9.38
CA THR A 312 6.13 -0.55 -9.15
C THR A 312 7.25 -1.29 -9.88
N LEU A 313 7.17 -2.62 -10.06
CA LEU A 313 8.08 -3.38 -10.91
C LEU A 313 7.71 -3.31 -12.39
N ALA A 314 6.41 -3.30 -12.71
CA ALA A 314 5.94 -3.24 -14.09
C ALA A 314 6.44 -1.97 -14.79
N THR A 315 6.41 -0.82 -14.10
CA THR A 315 6.93 0.45 -14.62
C THR A 315 8.44 0.42 -14.89
N LEU A 316 9.21 -0.38 -14.16
CA LEU A 316 10.64 -0.59 -14.43
C LEU A 316 10.86 -1.46 -15.67
N ASP A 317 9.92 -2.31 -16.05
CA ASP A 317 10.08 -3.21 -17.20
C ASP A 317 9.58 -2.60 -18.53
N GLU A 318 8.98 -1.41 -18.49
CA GLU A 318 8.55 -0.69 -19.68
C GLU A 318 9.75 -0.18 -20.50
N LYS A 319 9.62 -0.16 -21.84
CA LYS A 319 10.64 0.41 -22.74
C LYS A 319 10.97 1.89 -22.45
N LYS A 320 10.13 2.58 -21.68
CA LYS A 320 10.28 3.98 -21.25
C LYS A 320 10.73 4.13 -19.80
N ALA A 321 10.96 3.03 -19.07
CA ALA A 321 11.46 3.06 -17.70
C ALA A 321 12.73 3.91 -17.63
N PHE A 322 12.72 4.92 -16.78
CA PHE A 322 13.86 5.82 -16.62
C PHE A 322 14.95 5.14 -15.79
N PHE A 323 15.74 4.29 -16.45
CA PHE A 323 16.95 3.73 -15.88
C PHE A 323 18.08 4.72 -16.05
N LYS A 324 18.42 5.44 -14.97
CA LYS A 324 19.65 6.22 -14.95
C LYS A 324 20.81 5.26 -14.69
N THR A 325 21.69 5.08 -15.67
CA THR A 325 22.85 4.16 -15.56
C THR A 325 23.95 4.69 -14.63
N ASP A 326 23.92 5.99 -14.40
CA ASP A 326 24.99 6.82 -13.84
C ASP A 326 24.47 7.67 -12.68
N PHE A 327 23.61 7.09 -11.83
CA PHE A 327 23.32 7.66 -10.51
C PHE A 327 23.84 6.76 -9.39
N HIS A 328 24.46 7.37 -8.38
CA HIS A 328 24.85 6.73 -7.13
C HIS A 328 24.18 7.40 -5.92
N ALA A 329 23.25 8.33 -6.17
CA ALA A 329 22.47 8.99 -5.13
C ALA A 329 21.56 7.97 -4.43
N LYS A 330 21.41 8.11 -3.12
CA LYS A 330 20.60 7.24 -2.26
C LYS A 330 19.73 8.12 -1.41
N PHE A 331 18.44 8.14 -1.71
CA PHE A 331 17.48 8.85 -0.89
C PHE A 331 16.08 8.29 -1.08
N TYR A 332 15.25 8.51 -0.08
CA TYR A 332 13.89 8.02 0.01
C TYR A 332 13.05 9.17 0.56
N CYS A 333 11.92 9.49 -0.05
CA CYS A 333 11.13 10.64 0.39
C CYS A 333 9.62 10.42 0.33
N GLY A 334 8.94 10.99 1.32
CA GLY A 334 7.52 11.31 1.27
C GLY A 334 7.36 12.72 0.68
N ILE A 335 6.47 12.86 -0.29
CA ILE A 335 6.29 14.10 -1.08
C ILE A 335 4.83 14.54 -0.99
N SER A 336 4.62 15.78 -0.58
CA SER A 336 3.35 16.50 -0.60
C SER A 336 3.53 17.87 -1.25
N ALA A 337 2.43 18.57 -1.50
CA ALA A 337 2.47 19.89 -2.13
C ALA A 337 3.20 20.97 -1.29
N ASP A 338 3.18 20.81 0.03
CA ASP A 338 3.67 21.75 1.04
C ASP A 338 5.03 21.35 1.62
N THR A 339 5.27 20.05 1.80
CA THR A 339 6.50 19.53 2.40
C THR A 339 7.00 18.27 1.70
N VAL A 340 8.32 18.13 1.70
CA VAL A 340 9.02 16.92 1.32
C VAL A 340 9.92 16.52 2.47
N GLU A 341 9.73 15.32 2.98
CA GLU A 341 10.67 14.70 3.88
C GLU A 341 11.56 13.73 3.14
N ILE A 342 12.85 13.76 3.43
CA ILE A 342 13.84 12.96 2.73
C ILE A 342 14.81 12.30 3.69
N LEU A 343 14.82 10.97 3.66
CA LEU A 343 15.88 10.15 4.22
C LEU A 343 17.01 10.05 3.19
N VAL A 344 18.20 10.57 3.51
CA VAL A 344 19.35 10.61 2.59
C VAL A 344 20.62 10.18 3.30
N GLY A 345 21.54 9.53 2.58
CA GLY A 345 22.79 9.09 3.18
C GLY A 345 23.59 8.12 2.31
N SER A 346 24.38 7.27 2.97
CA SER A 346 25.15 6.20 2.31
C SER A 346 24.35 4.90 2.14
N PHE A 347 23.19 4.78 2.81
CA PHE A 347 22.35 3.59 2.87
C PHE A 347 21.72 3.20 1.53
N ASN A 348 22.10 2.02 1.02
CA ASN A 348 21.34 1.27 0.02
C ASN A 348 20.48 0.21 0.73
N ILE A 349 19.43 -0.28 0.07
CA ILE A 349 18.53 -1.31 0.60
C ILE A 349 19.27 -2.66 0.64
N HIS A 350 19.91 -2.94 1.76
CA HIS A 350 20.76 -4.09 2.04
C HIS A 350 20.57 -4.51 3.51
N GLU A 351 20.76 -5.79 3.83
CA GLU A 351 20.79 -6.28 5.22
C GLU A 351 22.23 -6.37 5.76
N GLY A 352 22.34 -6.44 7.09
CA GLY A 352 23.53 -6.85 7.82
C GLY A 352 24.10 -5.80 8.77
N SER A 353 25.14 -6.20 9.50
CA SER A 353 25.72 -5.40 10.60
C SER A 353 26.65 -4.26 10.16
N TYR A 354 26.85 -4.05 8.86
CA TYR A 354 27.65 -2.92 8.38
C TYR A 354 26.91 -1.61 8.65
N VAL A 355 27.64 -0.53 8.91
CA VAL A 355 27.04 0.75 9.28
C VAL A 355 26.93 1.72 8.12
N GLU A 356 25.86 2.50 8.10
CA GLU A 356 25.56 3.52 7.10
C GLU A 356 25.21 4.83 7.82
N ASN A 357 25.57 5.96 7.21
CA ASN A 357 25.14 7.27 7.69
C ASN A 357 23.83 7.66 7.02
N ILE A 358 22.86 8.13 7.79
CA ILE A 358 21.56 8.62 7.31
C ILE A 358 21.14 9.90 8.03
N HIS A 359 20.37 10.72 7.32
CA HIS A 359 19.77 11.94 7.84
C HIS A 359 18.33 12.06 7.32
N LEU A 360 17.42 12.54 8.17
CA LEU A 360 16.07 12.92 7.79
C LEU A 360 15.97 14.45 7.70
N LEU A 361 15.79 14.94 6.48
CA LEU A 361 15.67 16.38 6.20
C LEU A 361 14.25 16.71 5.76
N SER A 362 13.87 17.98 5.88
CA SER A 362 12.62 18.51 5.34
C SER A 362 12.92 19.67 4.39
N TYR A 363 12.20 19.71 3.27
CA TYR A 363 12.31 20.73 2.24
C TYR A 363 10.92 21.17 1.78
N SER A 364 10.81 22.38 1.22
CA SER A 364 9.68 22.68 0.36
C SER A 364 9.77 21.87 -0.94
N LEU A 365 8.64 21.69 -1.64
CA LEU A 365 8.62 21.03 -2.94
C LEU A 365 9.54 21.71 -3.96
N GLU A 366 9.64 23.04 -3.93
CA GLU A 366 10.52 23.82 -4.82
C GLU A 366 11.99 23.51 -4.55
N GLU A 367 12.41 23.54 -3.28
CA GLU A 367 13.79 23.26 -2.90
C GLU A 367 14.18 21.81 -3.23
N PHE A 368 13.31 20.86 -2.93
CA PHE A 368 13.52 19.46 -3.29
C PHE A 368 13.66 19.29 -4.81
N SER A 369 12.77 19.91 -5.59
CA SER A 369 12.81 19.84 -7.04
C SER A 369 14.13 20.37 -7.60
N LYS A 370 14.59 21.53 -7.12
CA LYS A 370 15.84 22.15 -7.55
C LYS A 370 17.07 21.33 -7.15
N ARG A 371 17.11 20.80 -5.93
CA ARG A 371 18.29 20.11 -5.37
C ARG A 371 18.41 18.66 -5.83
N TYR A 372 17.29 17.94 -5.98
CA TYR A 372 17.27 16.50 -6.26
C TYR A 372 16.76 16.18 -7.67
N LEU A 373 15.58 16.66 -8.04
CA LEU A 373 14.96 16.25 -9.31
C LEU A 373 15.69 16.83 -10.54
N VAL A 374 15.99 18.13 -10.54
CA VAL A 374 16.71 18.79 -11.66
C VAL A 374 18.11 18.20 -11.82
N GLY A 375 18.85 18.04 -10.73
CA GLY A 375 20.18 17.43 -10.75
C GLY A 375 20.17 15.98 -11.26
N MET A 376 19.10 15.24 -10.94
CA MET A 376 18.90 13.89 -11.46
C MET A 376 18.26 13.86 -12.86
N GLN A 377 17.93 15.00 -13.47
CA GLN A 377 17.20 15.09 -14.75
C GLN A 377 15.92 14.26 -14.72
N MET A 378 15.20 14.37 -13.61
CA MET A 378 14.01 13.60 -13.33
C MET A 378 12.76 14.42 -13.54
N PHE A 379 11.78 13.80 -14.20
CA PHE A 379 10.43 14.32 -14.29
C PHE A 379 9.57 13.55 -13.30
N PHE A 380 9.07 14.25 -12.30
CA PHE A 380 8.11 13.74 -11.35
C PHE A 380 6.74 14.33 -11.69
N ASP A 381 5.72 13.48 -11.87
CA ASP A 381 4.36 14.00 -12.06
C ASP A 381 3.87 14.59 -10.75
N VAL A 382 3.68 15.90 -10.72
CA VAL A 382 3.20 16.63 -9.53
C VAL A 382 1.68 16.60 -9.41
N LYS A 383 0.94 16.12 -10.42
CA LYS A 383 -0.53 16.04 -10.37
C LYS A 383 -1.07 15.27 -9.17
N PRO A 384 -0.49 14.14 -8.73
CA PRO A 384 -0.96 13.45 -7.53
C PRO A 384 -0.84 14.31 -6.26
N LEU A 385 0.09 15.28 -6.23
CA LEU A 385 0.33 16.12 -5.05
C LEU A 385 -0.80 17.11 -4.79
N SER A 386 -1.58 17.49 -5.81
CA SER A 386 -2.71 18.41 -5.68
C SER A 386 -4.02 17.71 -5.33
N LYS A 387 -4.03 16.37 -5.23
CA LYS A 387 -5.23 15.60 -4.89
C LYS A 387 -5.60 15.88 -3.43
N ARG A 388 -6.85 16.33 -3.22
CA ARG A 388 -7.44 16.47 -1.90
C ARG A 388 -7.70 15.08 -1.30
N ARG A 389 -7.27 14.89 -0.06
CA ARG A 389 -7.38 13.63 0.70
C ARG A 389 -8.33 13.85 1.86
N SER A 390 -9.41 13.06 1.92
CA SER A 390 -10.37 13.10 3.03
C SER A 390 -9.95 12.10 4.10
N MET A 391 -10.01 12.50 5.36
CA MET A 391 -9.62 11.69 6.51
C MET A 391 -10.66 11.84 7.61
N LEU A 392 -10.91 10.77 8.36
CA LEU A 392 -11.64 10.85 9.61
C LEU A 392 -10.65 11.01 10.76
N ASP A 393 -10.62 12.18 11.37
CA ASP A 393 -9.81 12.44 12.55
C ASP A 393 -10.61 12.10 13.81
N ILE A 394 -10.04 11.28 14.69
CA ILE A 394 -10.58 10.89 15.99
C ILE A 394 -9.63 11.44 17.07
N PHE A 395 -10.16 12.20 18.01
CA PHE A 395 -9.37 12.87 19.05
C PHE A 395 -10.19 13.12 20.31
N ALA A 396 -9.51 13.32 21.43
CA ALA A 396 -10.14 13.73 22.68
C ALA A 396 -10.45 15.24 22.67
N ASP A 397 -11.70 15.60 23.02
CA ASP A 397 -12.12 16.98 23.25
C ASP A 397 -11.53 17.54 24.57
N THR A 398 -11.86 18.79 24.90
CA THR A 398 -11.40 19.44 26.14
C THR A 398 -11.90 18.78 27.42
N GLU A 399 -12.94 17.94 27.33
CA GLU A 399 -13.50 17.17 28.43
C GLU A 399 -12.97 15.73 28.47
N GLY A 400 -12.07 15.37 27.55
CA GLY A 400 -11.49 14.03 27.43
C GLY A 400 -12.37 13.02 26.70
N ARG A 401 -13.47 13.43 26.08
CA ARG A 401 -14.33 12.55 25.28
C ARG A 401 -13.79 12.44 23.87
N PHE A 402 -13.75 11.23 23.33
CA PHE A 402 -13.34 11.03 21.94
C PHE A 402 -14.47 11.41 20.99
N CYS A 403 -14.16 12.26 20.01
CA CYS A 403 -15.07 12.70 18.96
C CYS A 403 -14.44 12.50 17.58
N CYS A 404 -15.28 12.58 16.54
CA CYS A 404 -14.84 12.42 15.15
C CYS A 404 -15.09 13.71 14.33
N GLU A 405 -14.16 14.02 13.44
CA GLU A 405 -14.25 15.12 12.49
C GLU A 405 -13.75 14.66 11.11
N GLU A 406 -14.53 14.90 10.06
CA GLU A 406 -14.04 14.75 8.69
C GLU A 406 -13.18 15.95 8.31
N VAL A 407 -11.93 15.69 7.99
CA VAL A 407 -10.95 16.70 7.62
C VAL A 407 -10.41 16.43 6.23
N SER A 408 -9.88 17.47 5.58
CA SER A 408 -9.29 17.33 4.26
C SER A 408 -7.94 18.00 4.15
N TYR A 409 -7.00 17.29 3.53
CA TYR A 409 -5.64 17.75 3.28
C TYR A 409 -5.40 17.90 1.78
N THR A 410 -4.78 19.01 1.38
CA THR A 410 -4.23 19.20 0.02
C THR A 410 -2.70 19.03 -0.01
N GLY A 411 -2.10 18.77 1.15
CA GLY A 411 -0.67 18.53 1.34
C GLY A 411 -0.47 17.40 2.35
N SER A 412 0.55 17.52 3.18
CA SER A 412 0.83 16.54 4.23
C SER A 412 -0.24 16.54 5.34
N MET A 413 -0.47 15.39 5.97
CA MET A 413 -1.31 15.28 7.17
C MET A 413 -0.79 16.09 8.37
N PHE A 414 0.46 16.57 8.30
CA PHE A 414 1.05 17.41 9.35
C PHE A 414 0.76 18.91 9.17
N SER A 415 0.14 19.30 8.07
CA SER A 415 -0.29 20.67 7.81
C SER A 415 -1.70 20.93 8.36
N GLU A 416 -2.09 22.20 8.45
CA GLU A 416 -3.44 22.55 8.89
C GLU A 416 -4.50 22.00 7.91
N PRO A 417 -5.43 21.14 8.38
CA PRO A 417 -6.50 20.64 7.52
C PRO A 417 -7.57 21.69 7.25
N ALA A 418 -8.23 21.56 6.09
CA ALA A 418 -9.53 22.17 5.88
C ALA A 418 -10.61 21.33 6.59
N ARG A 419 -11.37 21.96 7.48
CA ARG A 419 -12.40 21.31 8.31
C ARG A 419 -13.79 21.44 7.68
N HIS A 420 -14.57 20.36 7.64
CA HIS A 420 -15.92 20.35 7.07
C HIS A 420 -16.92 19.82 8.10
N GLY A 421 -17.73 20.70 8.71
CA GLY A 421 -18.85 20.33 9.59
C GLY A 421 -18.55 20.32 11.11
N GLN A 422 -19.61 20.23 11.92
CA GLN A 422 -19.56 20.20 13.40
C GLN A 422 -19.04 18.84 13.89
N ALA A 423 -18.16 18.83 14.90
CA ALA A 423 -17.69 17.61 15.56
C ALA A 423 -18.89 16.77 16.03
N LEU A 424 -18.96 15.51 15.61
CA LEU A 424 -19.97 14.57 16.09
C LEU A 424 -19.44 13.96 17.40
N SER A 425 -20.12 14.28 18.49
CA SER A 425 -19.86 13.78 19.85
C SER A 425 -20.66 12.53 20.14
#